data_AF-A0A1C6KW43-F1
#
_entry.id   AF-A0A1C6KW43-F1
#
_cell.length_a   1.000
_cell.length_b   1.000
_cell.length_c   1.000
_cell.angle_alpha   90.00
_cell.angle_beta   90.00
_cell.angle_gamma   90.00
#
_symmetry.space_group_name_H-M   'P 1'
#
loop_
_entity.id
_entity.type
_entity.pdbx_description
1 polymer ?
#
loop_
_entity_poly.entity_id
_entity_poly.type
_entity_poly.pdbx_seq_one_letter_code
_entity_poly.pdbx_strand_id
1 'polypeptide(L)'
;MYDKNETKAIAKKRYSFKKGYLQVTLSQKKEVREKLMSALKISRLTYFSSLLNGGIIDISLPKYEKISAVFGEYNILDVWDISPLN
;
A
#
# COMPACT_ATOMS: atom_id res chain seq x y z
N MET A 1 -15.04 -7.33 -40.83
CA MET A 1 -13.79 -6.68 -40.39
C MET A 1 -13.82 -6.71 -38.87
N TYR A 2 -12.93 -7.45 -38.22
CA TYR A 2 -12.85 -7.43 -36.76
C TYR A 2 -12.16 -6.15 -36.34
N ASP A 3 -12.87 -5.29 -35.59
CA ASP A 3 -12.26 -4.17 -34.91
C ASP A 3 -11.20 -4.72 -33.95
N LYS A 4 -9.94 -4.42 -34.25
CA LYS A 4 -8.84 -4.57 -33.31
C LYS A 4 -9.08 -3.55 -32.21
N ASN A 5 -9.85 -3.95 -31.20
CA ASN A 5 -9.83 -3.27 -29.91
C ASN A 5 -8.42 -3.47 -29.35
N GLU A 6 -7.50 -2.57 -29.72
CA GLU A 6 -6.24 -2.38 -29.02
C GLU A 6 -6.61 -1.99 -27.59
N THR A 7 -6.70 -2.99 -26.71
CA THR A 7 -6.78 -2.76 -25.28
C THR A 7 -5.49 -2.05 -24.90
N LYS A 8 -5.51 -0.71 -24.86
CA LYS A 8 -4.40 0.08 -24.29
C LYS A 8 -4.13 -0.52 -22.93
N ALA A 9 -2.97 -1.16 -22.77
CA ALA A 9 -2.58 -1.73 -21.49
C ALA A 9 -2.64 -0.59 -20.46
N ILE A 10 -3.56 -0.70 -19.49
CA ILE A 10 -3.67 0.28 -18.42
C ILE A 10 -2.31 0.29 -17.73
N ALA A 11 -1.61 1.42 -17.80
CA ALA A 11 -0.30 1.54 -17.18
C ALA A 11 -0.43 1.20 -15.69
N LYS A 12 0.35 0.21 -15.26
CA LYS A 12 0.34 -0.25 -13.87
C LYS A 12 0.72 0.89 -12.96
N LYS A 13 0.09 0.95 -11.79
CA LYS A 13 0.38 1.97 -10.77
C LYS A 13 1.03 1.33 -9.56
N ARG A 14 2.00 2.02 -8.97
CA ARG A 14 2.63 1.66 -7.70
C ARG A 14 2.04 2.51 -6.59
N TYR A 15 1.61 1.84 -5.52
CA TYR A 15 1.01 2.45 -4.35
C TYR A 15 1.94 2.24 -3.16
N SER A 16 2.58 3.32 -2.71
CA SER A 16 3.43 3.33 -1.52
C SER A 16 2.65 3.87 -0.34
N PHE A 17 2.64 3.14 0.78
CA PHE A 17 2.12 3.61 2.06
C PHE A 17 3.25 4.05 3.02
N LYS A 18 4.47 4.22 2.51
CA LYS A 18 5.63 4.65 3.29
C LYS A 18 5.41 6.02 3.90
N LYS A 19 4.79 6.93 3.16
CA LYS A 19 4.42 8.27 3.61
C LYS A 19 3.56 8.23 4.88
N GLY A 20 2.51 7.39 4.89
CA GLY A 20 1.71 7.16 6.10
C GLY A 20 2.56 6.60 7.25
N TYR A 21 3.42 5.62 6.98
CA TYR A 21 4.27 5.01 8.02
C TYR A 21 5.32 5.95 8.62
N LEU A 22 5.77 6.96 7.87
CA LEU A 22 6.71 7.97 8.37
C LEU A 22 6.05 8.97 9.31
N GLN A 23 4.74 9.17 9.22
CA GLN A 23 3.97 10.03 10.12
C GLN A 23 3.71 9.37 11.48
N VAL A 24 3.88 8.05 11.59
CA VAL A 24 3.71 7.30 12.84
C VAL A 24 4.85 7.62 13.81
N THR A 25 4.48 7.97 15.05
CA THR A 25 5.45 8.22 16.13
C THR A 25 6.30 6.97 16.44
N LEU A 26 7.52 7.17 16.92
CA LEU A 26 8.44 6.06 17.22
C LEU A 26 7.85 5.03 18.21
N SER A 27 7.10 5.49 19.22
CA SER A 27 6.46 4.61 20.20
C SER A 27 5.36 3.73 19.58
N GLN A 28 4.67 4.22 18.56
CA GLN A 28 3.56 3.51 17.89
C GLN A 28 4.02 2.61 16.73
N LYS A 29 5.24 2.78 16.22
CA LYS A 29 5.71 2.06 15.01
C LYS A 29 5.62 0.55 15.11
N LYS A 30 5.87 -0.02 16.30
CA LYS A 30 5.77 -1.45 16.53
C LYS A 30 4.32 -1.93 16.37
N GLU A 31 3.39 -1.26 17.03
CA GLU A 31 1.97 -1.58 17.02
C GLU A 31 1.36 -1.43 15.62
N VAL A 32 1.61 -0.28 14.96
CA VAL A 32 1.12 -0.04 13.59
C VAL A 32 1.62 -1.11 12.63
N ARG A 33 2.90 -1.47 12.73
CA ARG A 33 3.47 -2.54 11.90
C ARG A 33 2.77 -3.88 12.15
N GLU A 34 2.52 -4.25 13.41
CA GLU A 34 1.84 -5.49 13.76
C GLU A 34 0.39 -5.51 13.26
N LYS A 35 -0.34 -4.39 13.38
CA LYS A 35 -1.69 -4.23 12.80
C LYS A 35 -1.69 -4.33 11.28
N LEU A 36 -0.76 -3.67 10.59
CA LEU A 36 -0.61 -3.76 9.14
C LEU A 36 -0.29 -5.19 8.69
N MET A 37 0.65 -5.86 9.38
CA MET A 37 1.00 -7.25 9.10
C MET A 37 -0.20 -8.18 9.29
N SER A 38 -0.97 -8.01 10.36
CA SER A 38 -2.20 -8.76 10.62
C SER A 38 -3.28 -8.52 9.55
N ALA A 39 -3.58 -7.25 9.24
CA ALA A 39 -4.59 -6.86 8.25
C ALA A 39 -4.26 -7.39 6.84
N LEU A 40 -2.96 -7.44 6.50
CA LEU A 40 -2.45 -7.95 5.23
C LEU A 40 -2.16 -9.46 5.24
N LYS A 41 -2.35 -10.15 6.38
CA LYS A 41 -2.02 -11.57 6.58
C LYS A 41 -0.56 -11.89 6.25
N ILE A 42 0.35 -10.99 6.62
CA ILE A 42 1.80 -11.12 6.42
C ILE A 42 2.43 -11.64 7.71
N SER A 43 3.11 -12.79 7.64
CA SER A 43 3.87 -13.34 8.76
C SER A 43 5.34 -12.89 8.76
N ARG A 44 5.90 -12.52 7.60
CA ARG A 44 7.33 -12.24 7.44
C ARG A 44 7.62 -10.74 7.46
N LEU A 45 8.45 -10.31 8.41
CA LEU A 45 8.89 -8.92 8.51
C LEU A 45 9.64 -8.44 7.26
N THR A 46 10.42 -9.32 6.64
CA THR A 46 11.15 -9.01 5.40
C THR A 46 10.20 -8.67 4.25
N TYR A 47 9.08 -9.38 4.14
CA TYR A 47 8.04 -9.09 3.14
C TYR A 47 7.30 -7.79 3.46
N PHE A 48 7.00 -7.52 4.75
CA PHE A 48 6.47 -6.21 5.13
C PHE A 48 7.43 -5.08 4.73
N SER A 49 8.73 -5.23 4.97
CA SER A 49 9.75 -4.25 4.60
C SER A 49 9.81 -4.02 3.08
N SER A 50 9.68 -5.08 2.27
CA SER A 50 9.64 -4.95 0.81
C SER A 50 8.41 -4.19 0.33
N LEU A 51 7.24 -4.42 0.94
CA LEU A 51 6.03 -3.65 0.61
C LEU A 51 6.12 -2.20 1.06
N LEU A 52 6.65 -1.96 2.27
CA LEU A 52 6.81 -0.62 2.82
C LEU A 52 7.76 0.23 1.96
N ASN A 53 8.88 -0.34 1.50
CA ASN A 53 9.88 0.41 0.75
C ASN A 53 9.67 0.36 -0.77
N GLY A 54 9.11 -0.72 -1.30
CA GLY A 54 8.89 -0.94 -2.73
C GLY A 54 7.48 -0.60 -3.22
N GLY A 55 6.52 -0.40 -2.31
CA GLY A 55 5.12 -0.21 -2.64
C GLY A 55 4.44 -1.49 -3.16
N ILE A 56 3.16 -1.38 -3.47
CA ILE A 56 2.33 -2.43 -4.04
C ILE A 56 1.98 -2.04 -5.47
N ILE A 57 2.32 -2.89 -6.43
CA ILE A 57 1.92 -2.71 -7.84
C ILE A 57 0.50 -3.24 -7.99
N ASP A 58 -0.37 -2.47 -8.66
CA ASP A 58 -1.76 -2.82 -8.94
C ASP A 58 -2.51 -3.31 -7.69
N ILE A 59 -2.48 -2.48 -6.64
CA ILE A 59 -3.17 -2.78 -5.38
C ILE A 59 -4.66 -3.02 -5.62
N SER A 60 -5.24 -4.03 -4.96
CA SER A 60 -6.69 -4.21 -4.94
C SER A 60 -7.35 -3.23 -3.97
N LEU A 61 -8.57 -2.78 -4.29
CA LEU A 61 -9.34 -1.86 -3.44
C LEU A 61 -9.46 -2.34 -1.97
N PRO A 62 -9.77 -3.63 -1.68
CA PRO A 62 -9.84 -4.09 -0.29
C PRO A 62 -8.51 -4.01 0.45
N LYS A 63 -7.38 -4.16 -0.24
CA LYS A 63 -6.06 -4.03 0.38
C LYS A 63 -5.73 -2.57 0.66
N TYR A 64 -6.09 -1.69 -0.27
CA TYR A 64 -5.98 -0.24 -0.11
C TYR A 64 -6.79 0.25 1.10
N GLU A 65 -8.05 -0.16 1.22
CA GLU A 65 -8.93 0.21 2.33
C GLU A 65 -8.41 -0.30 3.67
N LYS A 66 -7.96 -1.55 3.75
CA LYS A 66 -7.39 -2.12 4.99
C LYS A 66 -6.18 -1.36 5.49
N ILE A 67 -5.26 -0.99 4.60
CA ILE A 67 -4.08 -0.22 4.98
C ILE A 67 -4.49 1.18 5.43
N SER A 68 -5.40 1.83 4.69
CA SER A 68 -5.90 3.17 5.03
C SER A 68 -6.64 3.18 6.37
N ALA A 69 -7.44 2.14 6.66
CA ALA A 69 -8.16 2.00 7.92
C ALA A 69 -7.20 1.90 9.12
N VAL A 70 -6.13 1.09 9.01
CA VAL A 70 -5.12 0.98 10.07
C VAL A 70 -4.47 2.32 10.35
N PHE A 71 -4.11 3.10 9.33
CA PHE A 71 -3.54 4.44 9.53
C PHE A 71 -4.56 5.46 10.08
N GLY A 72 -5.82 5.34 9.71
CA GLY A 72 -6.92 6.16 10.22
C GLY A 72 -7.08 6.07 11.74
N GLU A 73 -6.82 4.90 12.35
CA GLU A 73 -6.82 4.73 13.81
C GLU A 73 -5.79 5.64 14.52
N TYR A 74 -4.77 6.10 13.80
CA TYR A 74 -3.71 6.98 14.30
C TYR A 74 -3.84 8.41 13.77
N ASN A 75 -5.01 8.77 13.22
CA ASN A 75 -5.30 10.08 12.62
C ASN A 75 -4.36 10.43 11.43
N ILE A 76 -3.86 9.41 10.72
CA ILE A 76 -3.03 9.57 9.53
C ILE A 76 -3.90 9.35 8.29
N LEU A 77 -4.29 10.44 7.63
CA LEU A 77 -5.16 10.41 6.45
C LEU A 77 -4.37 10.46 5.13
N ASP A 78 -3.23 11.14 5.13
CA ASP A 78 -2.37 11.29 3.96
C ASP A 78 -1.37 10.11 3.87
N VAL A 79 -1.88 8.95 3.48
CA VAL A 79 -1.15 7.67 3.56
C VAL A 79 -0.33 7.39 2.30
N TRP A 80 -0.85 7.74 1.12
CA TRP A 80 -0.46 7.13 -0.14
C TRP A 80 0.36 8.05 -1.05
N ASP A 81 1.45 7.51 -1.60
CA ASP A 81 2.11 8.04 -2.80
C ASP A 81 1.84 7.09 -3.97
N ILE A 82 1.32 7.64 -5.08
CA ILE A 82 0.95 6.88 -6.28
C ILE A 82 1.85 7.31 -7.43
N SER A 83 2.60 6.36 -7.99
CA SER A 83 3.45 6.62 -9.16
C SER A 83 3.10 5.69 -10.32
N PRO A 84 3.26 6.13 -11.59
CA PRO A 84 3.24 5.20 -12.71
C PRO A 84 4.38 4.19 -12.56
N LEU A 85 4.15 2.96 -13.04
CA LEU A 85 5.20 1.97 -13.21
C LEU A 85 5.89 2.29 -14.55
N ASN A 86 7.07 2.92 -14.48
CA ASN A 86 7.96 3.10 -15.63
C ASN A 86 8.51 1.76 -16.11
#